data_AF-A0A7Z8L744-F1
#
_entry.id   AF-A0A7Z8L744-F1
#
_cell.length_a   1.000
_cell.length_b   1.000
_cell.length_c   1.000
_cell.angle_alpha   90.00
_cell.angle_beta   90.00
_cell.angle_gamma   90.00
#
_symmetry.space_group_name_H-M   'P 1'
#
loop_
_entity.id
_entity.type
_entity.pdbx_description
1 polymer ?
#
loop_
_entity_poly.entity_id
_entity_poly.type
_entity_poly.pdbx_seq_one_letter_code
_entity_poly.pdbx_strand_id
1 'polypeptide(L)'
;MRSLLYLFTALGVIALAAWAYRENHLTRQAMNERGALEREIVLLKQSISIQRTEWAYLNRPDRLRDLVDLNFERLQLVPITSDHFGEIGTIAYPLPEVRSEVVDTIETFGAIEHLMAPLDPQSEAP
;
A
#
# COMPACT_ATOMS: atom_id res chain seq x y z
N MET A 1 -12.14 -43.20 50.73
CA MET A 1 -12.24 -41.76 50.39
C MET A 1 -10.93 -41.17 49.87
N ARG A 2 -9.76 -41.43 50.50
CA ARG A 2 -8.46 -40.89 50.04
C ARG A 2 -8.01 -41.39 48.64
N SER A 3 -8.27 -42.65 48.29
CA SER A 3 -7.90 -43.21 46.97
C SER A 3 -8.65 -42.56 45.79
N LEU A 4 -9.92 -42.19 45.99
CA LEU A 4 -10.72 -41.48 44.99
C LEU A 4 -10.12 -40.10 44.70
N LEU A 5 -9.70 -39.37 45.74
CA LEU A 5 -9.02 -38.09 45.58
C LEU A 5 -7.74 -38.24 44.77
N TYR A 6 -6.90 -39.24 45.06
CA TYR A 6 -5.70 -39.50 44.28
C TYR A 6 -6.00 -39.83 42.81
N LEU A 7 -7.02 -40.65 42.54
CA LEU A 7 -7.46 -40.98 41.19
C LEU A 7 -7.91 -39.74 40.41
N PHE A 8 -8.74 -38.90 41.02
CA PHE A 8 -9.19 -37.65 40.40
C PHE A 8 -8.03 -36.69 40.14
N THR A 9 -7.08 -36.56 41.06
CA THR A 9 -5.89 -35.73 40.83
C THR A 9 -5.01 -36.28 39.70
N ALA A 10 -4.84 -37.59 39.61
CA ALA A 10 -4.08 -38.22 38.53
C ALA A 10 -4.75 -37.98 37.17
N LEU A 11 -6.08 -38.15 37.10
CA LEU A 11 -6.86 -37.81 35.90
C LEU A 11 -6.75 -36.33 35.54
N GLY A 12 -6.79 -35.44 36.52
CA GLY A 12 -6.60 -34.00 36.31
C GLY A 12 -5.23 -33.67 35.71
N VAL A 13 -4.16 -34.28 36.22
CA VAL A 13 -2.79 -34.10 35.68
C VAL A 13 -2.69 -34.62 34.24
N ILE A 14 -3.28 -35.79 33.95
CA ILE A 14 -3.27 -36.35 32.59
C ILE A 14 -4.04 -35.44 31.62
N ALA A 15 -5.19 -34.91 32.03
CA ALA A 15 -5.96 -33.96 31.22
C ALA A 15 -5.18 -32.66 30.95
N LEU A 16 -4.48 -32.13 31.95
CA LEU A 16 -3.63 -30.94 31.79
C LEU A 16 -2.44 -31.21 30.86
N ALA A 17 -1.80 -32.38 30.97
CA ALA A 17 -0.72 -32.77 30.08
C ALA A 17 -1.20 -32.89 28.62
N ALA A 18 -2.38 -33.48 28.40
CA ALA A 18 -3.01 -33.57 27.09
C ALA A 18 -3.37 -32.18 26.53
N TRP A 19 -3.90 -31.28 27.36
CA TRP A 19 -4.22 -29.92 26.96
C TRP A 19 -2.97 -29.11 26.57
N ALA A 20 -1.93 -29.16 27.39
CA ALA A 20 -0.67 -28.47 27.12
C ALA A 20 0.01 -29.00 25.85
N TYR A 21 -0.04 -30.31 25.61
CA TYR A 21 0.50 -30.90 24.38
C TYR A 21 -0.26 -30.41 23.14
N ARG A 22 -1.59 -30.37 23.20
CA ARG A 22 -2.43 -29.87 22.10
C ARG A 22 -2.17 -28.39 21.82
N GLU A 23 -2.10 -27.56 22.85
CA GLU A 23 -1.86 -26.12 22.74
C GLU A 23 -0.48 -25.82 22.13
N ASN A 24 0.53 -26.63 22.51
CA ASN A 24 1.88 -26.52 21.98
C ASN A 24 1.92 -26.82 20.46
N HIS A 25 1.14 -27.79 19.98
CA HIS A 25 1.04 -28.08 18.54
C HIS A 25 0.38 -26.94 17.74
N LEU A 26 -0.70 -26.36 18.26
CA LEU A 26 -1.37 -25.22 17.63
C LEU A 26 -0.43 -24.01 17.51
N THR A 27 0.36 -23.76 18.56
CA THR A 27 1.35 -22.68 18.56
C THR A 27 2.46 -22.92 17.52
N ARG A 28 2.96 -24.15 17.42
CA ARG A 28 4.03 -24.52 16.48
C ARG A 28 3.62 -24.36 15.03
N GLN A 29 2.37 -24.63 14.68
CA GLN A 29 1.87 -24.46 13.32
C GLN A 29 1.87 -22.98 12.91
N ALA A 30 1.36 -22.10 13.77
CA ALA A 30 1.35 -20.66 13.53
C ALA A 30 2.78 -20.08 13.42
N MET A 31 3.73 -20.60 14.21
CA MET A 31 5.14 -20.19 14.12
C MET A 31 5.77 -20.57 12.77
N ASN A 32 5.46 -21.76 12.25
CA ASN A 32 5.99 -22.22 10.96
C ASN A 32 5.46 -21.40 9.79
N GLU A 33 4.16 -21.10 9.80
CA GLU A 33 3.51 -20.28 8.78
C GLU A 33 4.06 -18.84 8.78
N ARG A 34 4.24 -18.24 9.97
CA ARG A 34 4.92 -16.95 10.12
C ARG A 34 6.32 -16.96 9.52
N GLY A 35 7.11 -18.00 9.80
CA GLY A 35 8.46 -18.12 9.25
C GLY A 35 8.47 -18.29 7.73
N ALA A 36 7.45 -18.92 7.14
CA ALA A 36 7.31 -19.01 5.68
C ALA A 36 7.01 -17.64 5.06
N LEU A 37 6.05 -16.90 5.62
CA LEU A 37 5.68 -15.56 5.18
C LEU A 37 6.84 -14.56 5.32
N GLU A 38 7.60 -14.60 6.41
CA GLU A 38 8.76 -13.74 6.60
C GLU A 38 9.84 -13.98 5.53
N ARG A 39 10.07 -15.25 5.16
CA ARG A 39 10.99 -15.58 4.05
C ARG A 39 10.49 -15.03 2.72
N GLU A 40 9.20 -15.18 2.43
CA GLU A 40 8.59 -14.64 1.22
C GLU A 40 8.72 -13.11 1.17
N ILE A 41 8.42 -12.41 2.26
CA ILE A 41 8.58 -10.95 2.37
C ILE A 41 10.02 -10.52 2.08
N VAL A 42 11.01 -11.25 2.61
CA VAL A 42 12.43 -10.94 2.36
C VAL A 42 12.76 -11.09 0.87
N LEU A 43 12.31 -12.17 0.23
CA LEU A 43 12.53 -12.40 -1.20
C LEU A 43 11.87 -11.31 -2.07
N LEU A 44 10.64 -10.93 -1.77
CA LEU A 44 9.94 -9.84 -2.48
C LEU A 44 10.63 -8.49 -2.27
N LYS A 45 11.12 -8.20 -1.06
CA LYS A 45 11.88 -6.97 -0.82
C LYS A 45 13.18 -6.93 -1.61
N GLN A 46 13.85 -8.06 -1.78
CA GLN A 46 15.05 -8.17 -2.62
C GLN A 46 14.71 -7.89 -4.09
N SER A 47 13.62 -8.45 -4.63
CA SER A 47 13.23 -8.21 -6.02
C SER A 47 12.83 -6.74 -6.27
N ILE A 48 12.16 -6.10 -5.31
CA ILE A 48 11.86 -4.66 -5.36
C ILE A 48 13.16 -3.84 -5.32
N SER A 49 14.14 -4.23 -4.51
CA SER A 49 15.42 -3.53 -4.43
C SER A 49 16.14 -3.55 -5.78
N ILE A 50 16.17 -4.70 -6.45
CA ILE A 50 16.80 -4.85 -7.77
C ILE A 50 16.10 -3.96 -8.80
N GLN A 51 14.77 -4.02 -8.88
CA GLN A 51 13.99 -3.18 -9.80
C GLN A 51 14.20 -1.68 -9.55
N ARG A 52 14.30 -1.26 -8.29
CA ARG A 52 14.63 0.13 -7.95
C ARG A 52 16.03 0.53 -8.41
N THR A 53 17.00 -0.37 -8.30
CA THR A 53 18.36 -0.14 -8.81
C THR A 53 18.36 -0.01 -10.33
N GLU A 54 17.65 -0.88 -11.03
CA GLU A 54 17.50 -0.81 -12.49
C GLU A 54 16.82 0.49 -12.91
N TRP A 55 15.72 0.87 -12.25
CA TRP A 55 15.04 2.13 -12.51
C TRP A 55 15.96 3.33 -12.26
N ALA A 56 16.72 3.33 -11.17
CA ALA A 56 17.66 4.40 -10.87
C ALA A 56 18.78 4.49 -11.92
N TYR A 57 19.24 3.36 -12.46
CA TYR A 57 20.22 3.32 -13.55
C TYR A 57 19.64 3.82 -14.88
N LEU A 58 18.39 3.46 -15.21
CA LEU A 58 17.70 3.94 -16.40
C LEU A 58 17.42 5.45 -16.34
N ASN A 59 17.07 5.98 -15.16
CA ASN A 59 16.72 7.38 -14.95
C ASN A 59 17.89 8.27 -14.53
N ARG A 60 19.15 7.86 -14.76
CA ARG A 60 20.29 8.75 -14.51
C ARG A 60 20.18 9.99 -15.41
N PRO A 61 20.22 11.22 -14.85
CA PRO A 61 19.97 12.45 -15.60
C PRO A 61 20.96 12.63 -16.75
N ASP A 62 22.23 12.27 -16.55
CA ASP A 62 23.26 12.36 -17.59
C ASP A 62 22.94 11.43 -18.78
N ARG A 63 22.57 10.18 -18.49
CA ARG A 63 22.15 9.22 -19.53
C ARG A 63 20.89 9.69 -20.27
N LEU A 64 19.92 10.25 -19.55
CA LEU A 64 18.71 10.78 -20.17
C LEU A 64 19.03 11.95 -21.10
N ARG A 65 19.96 12.84 -20.74
CA ARG A 65 20.44 13.92 -21.60
C ARG A 65 21.10 13.36 -22.86
N ASP A 66 22.02 12.41 -22.72
CA ASP A 66 22.69 11.76 -23.86
C ASP A 66 21.67 11.12 -24.82
N LEU A 67 20.63 10.46 -24.29
CA LEU A 67 19.57 9.85 -25.08
C LEU A 67 18.67 10.88 -25.78
N VAL A 68 18.40 12.02 -25.13
CA VAL A 68 17.66 13.14 -25.71
C VAL A 68 18.45 13.76 -26.85
N ASP A 69 19.74 14.01 -26.65
CA ASP A 69 20.61 14.58 -27.68
C ASP A 69 20.70 13.68 -28.91
N LEU A 70 20.84 12.36 -28.70
CA LEU A 70 20.81 11.36 -29.78
C LEU A 70 19.48 11.31 -30.54
N ASN A 71 18.35 11.64 -29.90
CA ASN A 71 17.01 11.57 -30.48
C ASN A 71 16.37 12.95 -30.66
N PHE A 72 17.19 14.01 -30.75
CA PHE A 72 16.72 15.38 -30.70
C PHE A 72 15.75 15.72 -31.85
N GLU A 73 15.98 15.18 -33.05
CA GLU A 73 15.11 15.38 -34.22
C GLU A 73 13.64 15.05 -33.93
N ARG A 74 13.40 13.99 -33.15
CA ARG A 74 12.05 13.53 -32.80
C ARG A 74 11.54 14.14 -31.49
N LEU A 75 12.40 14.23 -30.47
CA LEU A 75 11.99 14.61 -29.12
C LEU A 75 11.93 16.13 -28.94
N GLN A 76 12.82 16.88 -29.58
CA GLN A 76 12.93 18.34 -29.47
C GLN A 76 12.92 18.85 -28.01
N LEU A 77 13.44 18.01 -27.09
CA LEU A 77 13.50 18.33 -25.66
C LEU A 77 14.77 19.12 -25.37
N VAL A 78 14.63 20.18 -24.59
CA VAL A 78 15.72 21.06 -24.15
C VAL A 78 15.74 21.06 -22.61
N PRO A 79 16.92 21.08 -21.97
CA PRO A 79 17.01 21.15 -20.52
C PRO A 79 16.23 22.34 -19.96
N ILE A 80 15.44 22.10 -18.91
CA ILE A 80 14.78 23.18 -18.18
C ILE A 80 15.83 23.91 -17.36
N THR A 81 16.06 25.19 -17.65
CA THR A 81 16.90 26.08 -16.84
C THR A 81 16.04 26.87 -15.85
N SER A 82 16.68 27.49 -14.86
CA SER A 82 16.00 28.38 -13.88
C SER A 82 15.14 29.45 -14.56
N ASP A 83 15.59 29.92 -15.72
CA ASP A 83 14.97 31.01 -16.46
C ASP A 83 13.62 30.60 -17.09
N HIS A 84 13.33 29.30 -17.18
CA HIS A 84 12.05 28.77 -17.64
C HIS A 84 10.97 28.76 -16.53
N PHE A 85 11.35 28.97 -15.28
CA PHE A 85 10.40 29.09 -14.17
C PHE A 85 10.01 30.57 -14.00
N GLY A 86 8.73 30.89 -14.20
CA GLY A 86 8.20 32.23 -13.93
C GLY A 86 8.18 32.56 -12.44
N GLU A 87 8.26 33.85 -12.09
CA GLU A 87 8.05 34.29 -10.71
C GLU A 87 6.61 34.00 -10.29
N ILE A 88 6.42 33.56 -9.04
CA ILE A 88 5.10 33.17 -8.48
C ILE A 88 4.07 34.30 -8.64
N GLY A 89 4.50 35.57 -8.62
CA GLY A 89 3.66 36.75 -8.82
C GLY A 89 3.20 37.01 -10.26
N THR A 90 3.76 36.32 -11.25
CA THR A 90 3.41 36.46 -12.68
C THR A 90 2.32 35.46 -13.11
N ILE A 91 1.92 34.56 -12.23
CA ILE A 91 0.85 33.58 -12.49
C ILE A 91 -0.49 34.29 -12.35
N ALA A 92 -1.21 34.47 -13.45
CA ALA A 92 -2.57 34.98 -13.43
C ALA A 92 -3.49 33.95 -12.76
N TYR A 93 -3.86 34.19 -11.51
CA TYR A 93 -4.89 33.40 -10.85
C TYR A 93 -6.26 33.75 -11.47
N PRO A 94 -7.10 32.75 -11.79
CA PRO A 94 -8.47 33.03 -12.18
C PRO A 94 -9.15 33.80 -11.05
N LEU A 95 -9.86 34.88 -11.37
CA LEU A 95 -10.66 35.58 -10.37
C LEU A 95 -11.65 34.56 -9.80
N PRO A 96 -11.87 34.53 -8.47
CA PRO A 96 -12.92 33.71 -7.90
C PRO A 96 -14.22 34.08 -8.63
N GLU A 97 -14.85 33.11 -9.29
CA GLU A 97 -16.20 33.31 -9.81
C GLU A 97 -17.04 33.83 -8.64
N VAL A 98 -17.70 34.98 -8.85
CA VAL A 98 -18.58 35.56 -7.84
C VAL A 98 -19.61 34.49 -7.54
N ARG A 99 -19.45 33.86 -6.37
CA ARG A 99 -20.34 32.82 -5.89
C ARG A 99 -21.73 33.44 -5.89
N SER A 100 -22.56 33.05 -6.85
CA SER A 100 -23.97 33.42 -6.88
C SER A 100 -24.53 33.16 -5.48
N GLU A 101 -25.35 34.08 -4.96
CA GLU A 101 -26.00 33.93 -3.67
C GLU A 101 -26.44 32.48 -3.50
N VAL A 102 -26.01 31.85 -2.40
CA VAL A 102 -26.41 30.49 -2.07
C VAL A 102 -27.91 30.56 -1.76
N VAL A 103 -28.71 30.40 -2.80
CA VAL A 103 -30.16 30.27 -2.72
C VAL A 103 -30.43 28.79 -2.86
N ASP A 104 -31.06 28.24 -1.82
CA ASP A 104 -31.47 26.85 -1.69
C ASP A 104 -30.34 25.87 -1.29
N THR A 105 -30.01 25.90 0.00
CA THR A 105 -29.15 24.88 0.63
C THR A 105 -29.98 23.61 0.83
N ILE A 106 -29.64 22.54 0.09
CA ILE A 106 -30.20 21.21 0.33
C ILE A 106 -29.32 20.50 1.36
N GLU A 107 -29.89 20.18 2.52
CA GLU A 107 -29.22 19.33 3.52
C GLU A 107 -29.08 17.91 2.96
N THR A 108 -27.84 17.49 2.71
CA THR A 108 -27.53 16.11 2.31
C THR A 108 -27.09 15.31 3.54
N PHE A 109 -28.01 14.53 4.11
CA PHE A 109 -27.64 13.42 4.98
C PHE A 109 -27.38 12.19 4.11
N GLY A 110 -26.10 11.92 3.83
CA GLY A 110 -25.66 10.68 3.19
C GLY A 110 -25.25 9.65 4.24
N ALA A 111 -25.93 8.50 4.30
CA ALA A 111 -25.37 7.32 4.93
C ALA A 111 -24.13 6.87 4.12
N ILE A 112 -23.02 6.57 4.80
CA ILE A 112 -21.71 6.19 4.22
C ILE A 112 -21.75 4.77 3.63
N GLU A 113 -22.82 4.39 2.94
CA GLU A 113 -22.99 3.04 2.40
C GLU A 113 -22.36 2.92 1.01
N HIS A 114 -22.16 4.03 0.31
CA HIS A 114 -21.72 4.02 -1.09
C HIS A 114 -20.20 4.01 -1.32
N LEU A 115 -19.37 4.01 -0.27
CA LEU A 115 -17.91 3.89 -0.42
C LEU A 115 -17.43 2.44 -0.69
N MET A 116 -18.36 1.47 -0.72
CA MET A 116 -18.07 0.05 -0.95
C MET A 116 -18.99 -0.57 -2.04
N ALA A 117 -19.46 0.23 -3.00
CA ALA A 117 -20.05 -0.33 -4.21
C ALA A 117 -18.92 -0.77 -5.17
N PRO A 118 -18.97 -1.99 -5.76
CA PRO A 118 -17.98 -2.42 -6.74
C PRO A 118 -18.03 -1.48 -7.96
N LEU A 119 -16.86 -1.11 -8.49
CA LEU A 119 -16.72 -0.29 -9.70
C LEU A 119 -17.47 -0.97 -10.86
N ASP A 120 -18.51 -0.31 -11.37
CA ASP A 120 -19.27 -0.77 -12.54
C ASP A 120 -18.46 -0.40 -13.82
N PRO A 121 -18.05 -1.39 -14.65
CA PRO A 121 -17.04 -1.18 -15.69
C PRO A 121 -17.54 -0.56 -17.00
N GLN A 122 -18.67 0.18 -17.01
CA GLN A 122 -19.33 0.60 -18.27
C GLN A 122 -19.36 2.12 -18.54
N SER A 123 -18.61 2.95 -17.80
CA SER A 123 -18.52 4.39 -18.05
C SER A 123 -17.28 4.78 -18.89
N GLU A 124 -16.99 4.07 -19.98
CA GLU A 124 -15.98 4.50 -20.95
C GLU A 124 -16.61 4.74 -22.34
N ALA A 125 -16.81 6.04 -22.61
CA ALA A 125 -16.95 6.72 -23.91
C ALA A 125 -18.25 6.60 -24.74
N PRO A 126 -18.46 7.53 -25.72
CA PRO A 126 -17.76 8.79 -25.98
C PRO A 126 -18.56 10.06 -25.62
#